data_AF-A0A6I1ZBA9-F1
#
_entry.id   AF-A0A6I1ZBA9-F1
#
_cell.length_a   1.000
_cell.length_b   1.000
_cell.length_c   1.000
_cell.angle_alpha   90.00
_cell.angle_beta   90.00
_cell.angle_gamma   90.00
#
_symmetry.space_group_name_H-M   'P 1'
#
loop_
_entity.id
_entity.type
_entity.pdbx_description
1 polymer ?
#
loop_
_entity_poly.entity_id
_entity_poly.type
_entity_poly.pdbx_seq_one_letter_code
_entity_poly.pdbx_strand_id
1 'polypeptide(L)'
;MFIGIGERIQIINKNVRAAIEGRDKAFIQDLAKKQVDCGAKMLDLNIGPQKKSGPEVMDWLVNTVQEVVDVPLSLDTTNAEAIETGLKACKQKAIINSTSADPARMGVLFPLAAKYDVNIITLTLRATGLPVSADARVGILVEDLLPAAEEAGVNPQNIYVDPLAMTVNGTQEHAPEVVSATLVTKQMMDPPLHMTCGLSNVSNGAPEAVRPVLNLVYLTMLMGAGMDSMILDPFDKNLMETITLLENRDESTALSKVYLALYDACAAGEEFDPSIIDMNDPEQAAVAKTVRVLQNKVIYAHNYLNL
;
A
#
# COMPACT_ATOMS: atom_id res chain seq x y z
N MET A 1 -6.00 13.55 -3.95
CA MET A 1 -6.74 12.91 -2.85
C MET A 1 -6.14 11.53 -2.65
N PHE A 2 -5.80 11.18 -1.42
CA PHE A 2 -5.20 9.90 -1.06
C PHE A 2 -6.23 8.76 -1.10
N ILE A 3 -5.82 7.57 -1.53
CA ILE A 3 -6.69 6.39 -1.64
C ILE A 3 -6.25 5.32 -0.63
N GLY A 4 -7.04 5.15 0.44
CA GLY A 4 -6.91 3.98 1.32
C GLY A 4 -7.58 2.76 0.69
N ILE A 5 -6.80 1.72 0.42
CA ILE A 5 -7.27 0.42 -0.10
C ILE A 5 -7.43 -0.53 1.09
N GLY A 6 -8.67 -0.94 1.39
CA GLY A 6 -8.97 -1.78 2.56
C GLY A 6 -8.47 -3.22 2.40
N GLU A 7 -7.62 -3.69 3.31
CA GLU A 7 -6.91 -4.97 3.22
C GLU A 7 -7.63 -6.17 3.89
N ARG A 8 -8.86 -6.01 4.39
CA ARG A 8 -9.44 -6.98 5.34
C ARG A 8 -10.04 -8.22 4.68
N ILE A 9 -10.26 -8.22 3.36
CA ILE A 9 -10.71 -9.40 2.59
C ILE A 9 -9.46 -10.12 2.05
N GLN A 10 -8.78 -10.82 2.95
CA GLN A 10 -7.46 -11.41 2.71
C GLN A 10 -7.43 -12.88 3.15
N ILE A 11 -7.11 -13.80 2.22
CA ILE A 11 -7.24 -15.26 2.45
C ILE A 11 -6.31 -15.83 3.54
N ILE A 12 -5.30 -15.08 3.96
CA ILE A 12 -4.46 -15.49 5.11
C ILE A 12 -5.26 -15.46 6.42
N ASN A 13 -6.31 -14.63 6.50
CA ASN A 13 -7.24 -14.60 7.62
C ASN A 13 -8.14 -15.84 7.58
N LYS A 14 -8.13 -16.62 8.67
CA LYS A 14 -8.86 -17.89 8.76
C LYS A 14 -10.37 -17.74 8.56
N ASN A 15 -10.96 -16.66 9.05
CA ASN A 15 -12.40 -16.41 8.93
C ASN A 15 -12.77 -16.04 7.48
N VAL A 16 -11.97 -15.19 6.84
CA VAL A 16 -12.14 -14.84 5.42
C VAL A 16 -11.96 -16.07 4.54
N ARG A 17 -10.93 -16.89 4.81
CA ARG A 17 -10.73 -18.15 4.09
C ARG A 17 -11.93 -19.08 4.20
N ALA A 18 -12.42 -19.32 5.42
CA ALA A 18 -13.60 -20.15 5.65
C ALA A 18 -14.83 -19.60 4.93
N ALA A 19 -15.00 -18.27 4.92
CA ALA A 19 -16.09 -17.63 4.19
C ALA A 19 -15.97 -17.79 2.67
N ILE A 20 -14.76 -17.66 2.10
CA ILE A 20 -14.52 -17.89 0.67
C ILE A 20 -14.77 -19.36 0.29
N GLU A 21 -14.26 -20.30 1.08
CA GLU A 21 -14.41 -21.74 0.87
C GLU A 21 -15.88 -22.19 1.01
N GLY A 22 -16.60 -21.64 1.99
CA GLY A 22 -18.00 -21.93 2.24
C GLY A 22 -19.00 -21.10 1.43
N ARG A 23 -18.52 -20.19 0.57
CA ARG A 23 -19.35 -19.20 -0.15
C ARG A 23 -20.27 -18.40 0.79
N ASP A 24 -19.78 -18.06 1.98
CA ASP A 24 -20.50 -17.24 2.96
C ASP A 24 -20.54 -15.78 2.49
N LYS A 25 -21.58 -15.50 1.70
CA LYS A 25 -21.85 -14.19 1.11
C LYS A 25 -22.05 -13.12 2.17
N ALA A 26 -22.78 -13.45 3.24
CA ALA A 26 -23.16 -12.49 4.27
C ALA A 26 -21.94 -11.97 5.04
N PHE A 27 -21.01 -12.87 5.38
CA PHE A 27 -19.75 -12.50 6.04
C PHE A 27 -18.92 -11.53 5.18
N ILE A 28 -18.73 -11.86 3.89
CA ILE A 28 -17.94 -11.02 2.98
C ILE A 28 -18.61 -9.66 2.77
N GLN A 29 -19.92 -9.63 2.61
CA GLN A 29 -20.67 -8.38 2.42
C GLN A 29 -20.62 -7.47 3.64
N ASP A 30 -20.76 -8.02 4.84
CA ASP A 30 -20.61 -7.27 6.10
C ASP A 30 -19.20 -6.67 6.21
N LEU A 31 -18.17 -7.47 5.89
CA LEU A 31 -16.79 -7.01 5.92
C LEU A 31 -16.50 -5.92 4.87
N ALA A 32 -17.05 -6.04 3.67
CA ALA A 32 -16.93 -5.02 2.63
C ALA A 32 -17.57 -3.70 3.06
N LYS A 33 -18.81 -3.73 3.56
CA LYS A 33 -19.52 -2.54 4.06
C LYS A 33 -18.73 -1.84 5.16
N LYS A 34 -18.30 -2.60 6.18
CA LYS A 34 -17.54 -2.05 7.31
C LYS A 34 -16.27 -1.33 6.86
N GLN A 35 -15.53 -1.88 5.90
CA GLN A 35 -14.33 -1.22 5.40
C GLN A 35 -14.64 0.13 4.73
N VAL A 36 -15.69 0.17 3.91
CA VAL A 36 -16.13 1.41 3.24
C VAL A 36 -16.70 2.42 4.24
N ASP A 37 -17.47 1.97 5.23
CA ASP A 37 -17.99 2.81 6.33
C ASP A 37 -16.85 3.42 7.16
N CYS A 38 -15.71 2.71 7.26
CA CYS A 38 -14.48 3.21 7.87
C CYS A 38 -13.61 4.08 6.93
N GLY A 39 -14.08 4.37 5.73
CA GLY A 39 -13.44 5.32 4.80
C GLY A 39 -12.52 4.69 3.75
N ALA A 40 -12.48 3.36 3.61
CA ALA A 40 -11.78 2.73 2.49
C ALA A 40 -12.40 3.18 1.15
N LYS A 41 -11.57 3.69 0.24
CA LYS A 41 -11.99 4.20 -1.08
C LYS A 41 -11.88 3.15 -2.18
N MET A 42 -11.28 2.01 -1.87
CA MET A 42 -11.13 0.83 -2.72
C MET A 42 -10.99 -0.39 -1.79
N LEU A 43 -11.38 -1.58 -2.23
CA LEU A 43 -11.22 -2.81 -1.44
C LEU A 43 -10.26 -3.79 -2.13
N ASP A 44 -9.31 -4.32 -1.37
CA ASP A 44 -8.43 -5.40 -1.81
C ASP A 44 -9.09 -6.76 -1.64
N LEU A 45 -9.09 -7.56 -2.71
CA LEU A 45 -9.70 -8.87 -2.80
C LEU A 45 -8.61 -9.93 -2.98
N ASN A 46 -7.95 -10.29 -1.89
CA ASN A 46 -6.88 -11.26 -1.93
C ASN A 46 -7.40 -12.69 -1.77
N ILE A 47 -7.31 -13.45 -2.86
CA ILE A 47 -7.70 -14.86 -2.89
C ILE A 47 -6.48 -15.79 -2.77
N GLY A 48 -5.26 -15.27 -2.70
CA GLY A 48 -4.01 -16.04 -2.77
C GLY A 48 -3.82 -16.70 -4.14
N PRO A 49 -2.94 -17.70 -4.27
CA PRO A 49 -2.59 -18.26 -5.59
C PRO A 49 -3.72 -19.04 -6.30
N GLN A 50 -4.72 -19.53 -5.54
CA GLN A 50 -5.89 -20.32 -5.98
C GLN A 50 -5.80 -20.86 -7.42
N LYS A 51 -5.01 -21.93 -7.61
CA LYS A 51 -4.57 -22.35 -8.95
C LYS A 51 -5.75 -22.65 -9.90
N LYS A 52 -6.52 -23.71 -9.62
CA LYS A 52 -7.63 -24.12 -10.51
C LYS A 52 -8.94 -23.41 -10.20
N SER A 53 -9.18 -23.13 -8.93
CA SER A 53 -10.39 -22.48 -8.41
C SER A 53 -10.39 -20.96 -8.54
N GLY A 54 -9.25 -20.36 -8.89
CA GLY A 54 -9.05 -18.90 -8.90
C GLY A 54 -10.12 -18.14 -9.68
N PRO A 55 -10.40 -18.47 -10.96
CA PRO A 55 -11.45 -17.83 -11.74
C PRO A 55 -12.82 -17.84 -11.06
N GLU A 56 -13.28 -19.01 -10.60
CA GLU A 56 -14.58 -19.16 -9.94
C GLU A 56 -14.64 -18.39 -8.60
N VAL A 57 -13.56 -18.44 -7.83
CA VAL A 57 -13.45 -17.72 -6.55
C VAL A 57 -13.45 -16.21 -6.77
N MET A 58 -12.69 -15.70 -7.74
CA MET A 58 -12.62 -14.27 -8.03
C MET A 58 -13.95 -13.74 -8.55
N ASP A 59 -14.60 -14.45 -9.48
CA ASP A 59 -15.93 -14.08 -9.99
C ASP A 59 -16.96 -13.97 -8.87
N TRP A 60 -17.04 -14.98 -8.01
CA TRP A 60 -17.95 -14.98 -6.87
C TRP A 60 -17.64 -13.83 -5.90
N LEU A 61 -16.35 -13.59 -5.60
CA LEU A 61 -15.94 -12.58 -4.63
C LEU A 61 -16.23 -11.16 -5.13
N VAL A 62 -15.85 -10.85 -6.38
CA VAL A 62 -16.13 -9.56 -7.03
C VAL A 62 -17.63 -9.29 -7.03
N ASN A 63 -18.45 -10.23 -7.52
CA ASN A 63 -19.90 -10.06 -7.57
C ASN A 63 -20.53 -9.91 -6.18
N THR A 64 -20.04 -10.67 -5.19
CA THR A 64 -20.52 -10.59 -3.80
C THR A 64 -20.28 -9.21 -3.20
N VAL A 65 -19.08 -8.64 -3.39
CA VAL A 65 -18.70 -7.34 -2.83
C VAL A 65 -19.44 -6.19 -3.50
N GLN A 66 -19.46 -6.14 -4.84
CA GLN A 66 -20.09 -5.05 -5.61
C GLN A 66 -21.63 -5.03 -5.58
N GLU A 67 -22.26 -5.96 -4.86
CA GLU A 67 -23.70 -5.91 -4.55
C GLU A 67 -24.01 -4.97 -3.39
N VAL A 68 -23.02 -4.69 -2.53
CA VAL A 68 -23.25 -3.97 -1.26
C VAL A 68 -22.42 -2.72 -1.08
N VAL A 69 -21.38 -2.54 -1.90
CA VAL A 69 -20.54 -1.33 -1.93
C VAL A 69 -20.33 -0.87 -3.36
N ASP A 70 -20.10 0.43 -3.52
CA ASP A 70 -19.89 1.10 -4.82
C ASP A 70 -18.50 1.76 -4.88
N VAL A 71 -17.46 0.99 -4.53
CA VAL A 71 -16.06 1.41 -4.63
C VAL A 71 -15.30 0.50 -5.61
N PRO A 72 -14.22 0.99 -6.26
CA PRO A 72 -13.33 0.15 -7.06
C PRO A 72 -12.74 -1.02 -6.27
N LEU A 73 -12.26 -2.03 -7.01
CA LEU A 73 -11.70 -3.26 -6.44
C LEU A 73 -10.24 -3.45 -6.88
N SER A 74 -9.39 -3.86 -5.93
CA SER A 74 -8.03 -4.36 -6.17
C SER A 74 -8.06 -5.88 -6.23
N LEU A 75 -7.74 -6.43 -7.41
CA LEU A 75 -7.77 -7.87 -7.66
C LEU A 75 -6.40 -8.46 -7.29
N ASP A 76 -6.30 -9.01 -6.08
CA ASP A 76 -5.03 -9.48 -5.51
C ASP A 76 -4.85 -10.99 -5.63
N THR A 77 -4.03 -11.39 -6.61
CA THR A 77 -3.62 -12.78 -6.81
C THR A 77 -2.46 -12.89 -7.80
N THR A 78 -1.73 -14.00 -7.74
CA THR A 78 -0.74 -14.36 -8.78
C THR A 78 -1.37 -15.10 -9.97
N ASN A 79 -2.68 -15.39 -9.93
CA ASN A 79 -3.37 -16.14 -10.98
C ASN A 79 -3.95 -15.20 -12.06
N ALA A 80 -3.34 -15.17 -13.24
CA ALA A 80 -3.77 -14.32 -14.36
C ALA A 80 -5.18 -14.64 -14.89
N GLU A 81 -5.60 -15.90 -14.88
CA GLU A 81 -6.95 -16.28 -15.30
C GLU A 81 -8.01 -15.76 -14.32
N ALA A 82 -7.68 -15.78 -13.02
CA ALA A 82 -8.53 -15.22 -11.98
C ALA A 82 -8.63 -13.70 -12.10
N ILE A 83 -7.51 -13.02 -12.36
CA ILE A 83 -7.50 -11.57 -12.63
C ILE A 83 -8.39 -11.26 -13.82
N GLU A 84 -8.20 -11.91 -14.98
CA GLU A 84 -9.01 -11.63 -16.16
C GLU A 84 -10.51 -11.90 -15.93
N THR A 85 -10.84 -12.92 -15.14
CA THR A 85 -12.23 -13.20 -14.76
C THR A 85 -12.80 -12.08 -13.90
N GLY A 86 -12.06 -11.63 -12.88
CA GLY A 86 -12.46 -10.49 -12.05
C GLY A 86 -12.63 -9.20 -12.87
N LEU A 87 -11.72 -8.91 -13.80
CA LEU A 87 -11.80 -7.74 -14.68
C LEU A 87 -13.08 -7.73 -15.52
N LYS A 88 -13.53 -8.89 -16.00
CA LYS A 88 -14.81 -9.01 -16.74
C LYS A 88 -16.04 -8.78 -15.84
N ALA A 89 -15.95 -9.11 -14.55
CA ALA A 89 -17.05 -9.02 -13.60
C ALA A 89 -17.17 -7.64 -12.92
N CYS A 90 -16.06 -6.91 -12.80
CA CYS A 90 -16.01 -5.59 -12.18
C CYS A 90 -16.89 -4.57 -12.92
N LYS A 91 -17.75 -3.87 -12.17
CA LYS A 91 -18.59 -2.77 -12.70
C LYS A 91 -17.84 -1.44 -12.87
N GLN A 92 -16.79 -1.23 -12.07
CA GLN A 92 -15.95 -0.02 -12.09
C GLN A 92 -14.54 -0.37 -12.56
N LYS A 93 -13.74 0.64 -12.91
CA LYS A 93 -12.32 0.47 -13.28
C LYS A 93 -11.55 -0.10 -12.08
N ALA A 94 -11.16 -1.38 -12.19
CA ALA A 94 -10.40 -2.10 -11.17
C ALA A 94 -8.90 -1.78 -11.22
N ILE A 95 -8.17 -2.27 -10.24
CA ILE A 95 -6.71 -2.33 -10.27
C ILE A 95 -6.23 -3.79 -10.19
N ILE A 96 -5.25 -4.14 -11.03
CA ILE A 96 -4.56 -5.43 -10.97
C ILE A 96 -3.49 -5.36 -9.87
N ASN A 97 -3.59 -6.20 -8.85
CA ASN A 97 -2.57 -6.36 -7.81
C ASN A 97 -1.94 -7.77 -7.92
N SER A 98 -0.77 -7.93 -8.52
CA SER A 98 0.15 -6.95 -9.10
C SER A 98 1.02 -7.67 -10.15
N THR A 99 1.86 -6.93 -10.86
CA THR A 99 2.99 -7.49 -11.64
C THR A 99 4.33 -7.09 -11.03
N SER A 100 5.40 -7.80 -11.40
CA SER A 100 6.79 -7.49 -11.04
C SER A 100 7.65 -7.42 -12.31
N ALA A 101 8.93 -7.07 -12.20
CA ALA A 101 9.92 -7.16 -13.29
C ALA A 101 10.37 -8.62 -13.54
N ASP A 102 9.39 -9.51 -13.63
CA ASP A 102 9.53 -10.87 -14.14
C ASP A 102 8.92 -10.90 -15.54
N PRO A 103 9.70 -11.16 -16.61
CA PRO A 103 9.22 -11.20 -17.99
C PRO A 103 7.98 -12.09 -18.18
N ALA A 104 7.89 -13.21 -17.47
CA ALA A 104 6.75 -14.12 -17.57
C ALA A 104 5.48 -13.52 -16.97
N ARG A 105 5.60 -12.70 -15.92
CA ARG A 105 4.45 -12.03 -15.28
C ARG A 105 4.04 -10.79 -16.05
N MET A 106 4.98 -9.90 -16.33
CA MET A 106 4.68 -8.62 -17.00
C MET A 106 4.21 -8.82 -18.44
N GLY A 107 4.73 -9.84 -19.14
CA GLY A 107 4.28 -10.23 -20.48
C GLY A 107 2.84 -10.76 -20.54
N VAL A 108 2.22 -11.07 -19.40
CA VAL A 108 0.80 -11.46 -19.31
C VAL A 108 -0.04 -10.32 -18.74
N LEU A 109 0.41 -9.67 -17.67
CA LEU A 109 -0.41 -8.71 -16.93
C LEU A 109 -0.46 -7.32 -17.58
N PHE A 110 0.59 -6.85 -18.25
CA PHE A 110 0.50 -5.58 -18.98
C PHE A 110 -0.46 -5.64 -20.17
N PRO A 111 -0.44 -6.69 -21.03
CA PRO A 111 -1.45 -6.83 -22.07
C PRO A 111 -2.89 -6.91 -21.52
N LEU A 112 -3.10 -7.54 -20.35
CA LEU A 112 -4.40 -7.52 -19.69
C LEU A 112 -4.77 -6.09 -19.22
N ALA A 113 -3.86 -5.37 -18.59
CA ALA A 113 -4.10 -4.00 -18.15
C ALA A 113 -4.48 -3.08 -19.32
N ALA A 114 -3.77 -3.20 -20.45
CA ALA A 114 -4.07 -2.44 -21.67
C ALA A 114 -5.40 -2.86 -22.29
N LYS A 115 -5.68 -4.16 -22.42
CA LYS A 115 -6.91 -4.72 -23.00
C LYS A 115 -8.18 -4.23 -22.29
N TYR A 116 -8.13 -4.14 -20.96
CA TYR A 116 -9.28 -3.74 -20.15
C TYR A 116 -9.26 -2.26 -19.72
N ASP A 117 -8.24 -1.48 -20.13
CA ASP A 117 -7.99 -0.10 -19.68
C ASP A 117 -8.13 0.07 -18.15
N VAL A 118 -7.44 -0.78 -17.41
CA VAL A 118 -7.49 -0.83 -15.94
C VAL A 118 -6.16 -0.39 -15.32
N ASN A 119 -6.21 -0.03 -14.04
CA ASN A 119 -4.99 0.29 -13.29
C ASN A 119 -4.19 -0.99 -13.03
N ILE A 120 -2.88 -0.88 -12.83
CA ILE A 120 -2.01 -2.00 -12.48
C ILE A 120 -0.93 -1.57 -11.48
N ILE A 121 -0.75 -2.37 -10.43
CA ILE A 121 0.35 -2.22 -9.48
C ILE A 121 1.62 -2.89 -10.05
N THR A 122 2.72 -2.16 -10.10
CA THR A 122 4.04 -2.62 -10.57
C THR A 122 5.05 -2.64 -9.43
N LEU A 123 5.37 -3.85 -8.94
CA LEU A 123 6.36 -4.04 -7.88
C LEU A 123 7.77 -3.82 -8.42
N THR A 124 8.57 -2.97 -7.78
CA THR A 124 9.99 -2.78 -8.11
C THR A 124 10.83 -3.97 -7.62
N LEU A 125 10.62 -5.14 -8.26
CA LEU A 125 11.21 -6.42 -7.88
C LEU A 125 11.59 -7.21 -9.13
N ARG A 126 12.87 -7.58 -9.22
CA ARG A 126 13.38 -8.54 -10.19
C ARG A 126 13.40 -9.94 -9.58
N ALA A 127 13.48 -10.96 -10.43
CA ALA A 127 13.72 -12.34 -9.99
C ALA A 127 15.06 -12.52 -9.27
N THR A 128 16.03 -11.62 -9.50
CA THR A 128 17.35 -11.63 -8.85
C THR A 128 17.30 -11.26 -7.37
N GLY A 129 16.22 -10.63 -6.89
CA GLY A 129 16.01 -10.34 -5.49
C GLY A 129 15.49 -8.92 -5.21
N LEU A 130 15.33 -8.65 -3.93
CA LEU A 130 14.83 -7.39 -3.39
C LEU A 130 15.89 -6.28 -3.54
N PRO A 131 15.61 -5.15 -4.19
CA PRO A 131 16.51 -4.00 -4.17
C PRO A 131 16.52 -3.35 -2.79
N VAL A 132 17.69 -2.88 -2.36
CA VAL A 132 17.83 -2.16 -1.08
C VAL A 132 17.60 -0.67 -1.31
N SER A 133 18.41 -0.03 -2.15
CA SER A 133 18.42 1.43 -2.32
C SER A 133 17.27 1.96 -3.18
N ALA A 134 16.95 3.24 -2.98
CA ALA A 134 16.01 3.99 -3.80
C ALA A 134 16.39 3.95 -5.29
N ASP A 135 17.66 4.19 -5.61
CA ASP A 135 18.18 4.15 -6.98
C ASP A 135 17.96 2.79 -7.64
N ALA A 136 18.15 1.69 -6.90
CA ALA A 136 17.93 0.35 -7.43
C ALA A 136 16.44 0.08 -7.71
N ARG A 137 15.54 0.61 -6.88
CA ARG A 137 14.08 0.52 -7.09
C ARG A 137 13.64 1.30 -8.32
N VAL A 138 14.12 2.55 -8.42
CA VAL A 138 13.88 3.42 -9.57
C VAL A 138 14.47 2.82 -10.85
N GLY A 139 15.66 2.22 -10.77
CA GLY A 139 16.29 1.50 -11.87
C GLY A 139 15.39 0.40 -12.44
N ILE A 140 14.79 -0.43 -11.59
CA ILE A 140 13.85 -1.48 -12.03
C ILE A 140 12.62 -0.88 -12.74
N LEU A 141 12.11 0.26 -12.24
CA LEU A 141 10.99 0.94 -12.87
C LEU A 141 11.33 1.40 -14.29
N VAL A 142 12.46 2.10 -14.47
CA VAL A 142 12.82 2.70 -15.76
C VAL A 142 13.42 1.72 -16.76
N GLU A 143 14.14 0.71 -16.29
CA GLU A 143 14.84 -0.25 -17.15
C GLU A 143 13.94 -1.42 -17.58
N ASP A 144 12.99 -1.85 -16.73
CA ASP A 144 12.16 -3.03 -16.99
C ASP A 144 10.67 -2.70 -17.13
N LEU A 145 10.09 -2.04 -16.13
CA LEU A 145 8.63 -1.96 -15.98
C LEU A 145 7.99 -0.97 -16.97
N LEU A 146 8.52 0.25 -17.07
CA LEU A 146 7.96 1.27 -17.98
C LEU A 146 8.11 0.88 -19.45
N PRO A 147 9.27 0.38 -19.95
CA PRO A 147 9.39 -0.06 -21.33
C PRO A 147 8.42 -1.20 -21.67
N ALA A 148 8.29 -2.19 -20.79
CA ALA A 148 7.36 -3.30 -21.01
C ALA A 148 5.88 -2.87 -20.97
N ALA A 149 5.53 -1.91 -20.11
CA ALA A 149 4.19 -1.33 -20.05
C ALA A 149 3.86 -0.54 -21.33
N GLU A 150 4.82 0.27 -21.81
CA GLU A 150 4.70 1.03 -23.06
C GLU A 150 4.54 0.11 -24.28
N GLU A 151 5.36 -0.93 -24.40
CA GLU A 151 5.27 -1.92 -25.49
C GLU A 151 3.91 -2.62 -25.52
N ALA A 152 3.33 -2.91 -24.35
CA ALA A 152 2.00 -3.48 -24.22
C ALA A 152 0.86 -2.48 -24.42
N GLY A 153 1.14 -1.19 -24.57
CA GLY A 153 0.15 -0.13 -24.75
C GLY A 153 -0.58 0.30 -23.48
N VAL A 154 0.02 0.11 -22.30
CA VAL A 154 -0.55 0.56 -21.03
C VAL A 154 -0.39 2.07 -20.90
N ASN A 155 -1.48 2.77 -20.60
CA ASN A 155 -1.43 4.21 -20.29
C ASN A 155 -0.56 4.42 -19.03
N PRO A 156 0.47 5.30 -19.06
CA PRO A 156 1.29 5.58 -17.87
C PRO A 156 0.48 5.99 -16.63
N GLN A 157 -0.67 6.64 -16.82
CA GLN A 157 -1.56 7.06 -15.73
C GLN A 157 -2.39 5.89 -15.13
N ASN A 158 -2.32 4.70 -15.72
CA ASN A 158 -2.86 3.48 -15.13
C ASN A 158 -1.82 2.75 -14.25
N ILE A 159 -0.56 3.18 -14.22
CA ILE A 159 0.52 2.51 -13.49
C ILE A 159 0.63 3.04 -12.07
N TYR A 160 0.54 2.14 -11.10
CA TYR A 160 0.78 2.37 -9.68
C TYR A 160 2.07 1.68 -9.27
N VAL A 161 3.14 2.44 -9.05
CA VAL A 161 4.44 1.87 -8.69
C VAL A 161 4.45 1.50 -7.21
N ASP A 162 4.81 0.26 -6.89
CA ASP A 162 5.03 -0.21 -5.53
C ASP A 162 6.53 -0.41 -5.25
N PRO A 163 7.16 0.50 -4.47
CA PRO A 163 8.56 0.40 -4.09
C PRO A 163 8.82 -0.67 -3.03
N LEU A 164 7.85 -1.52 -2.67
CA LEU A 164 7.95 -2.62 -1.69
C LEU A 164 8.37 -2.18 -0.29
N ALA A 165 7.41 -1.68 0.47
CA ALA A 165 7.55 -1.52 1.92
C ALA A 165 7.89 -2.88 2.58
N MET A 166 8.95 -2.88 3.40
CA MET A 166 9.47 -4.05 4.10
C MET A 166 9.32 -3.89 5.61
N THR A 167 9.33 -5.02 6.33
CA THR A 167 9.29 -4.99 7.79
C THR A 167 10.49 -4.24 8.38
N VAL A 168 10.28 -3.50 9.46
CA VAL A 168 11.39 -2.96 10.26
C VAL A 168 12.17 -4.06 11.00
N ASN A 169 11.56 -5.22 11.22
CA ASN A 169 12.20 -6.32 11.94
C ASN A 169 13.22 -7.04 11.06
N GLY A 170 14.48 -6.65 11.19
CA GLY A 170 15.62 -7.24 10.46
C GLY A 170 15.86 -6.68 9.06
N THR A 171 15.02 -5.76 8.59
CA THR A 171 15.14 -5.10 7.28
C THR A 171 14.79 -3.59 7.33
N GLN A 172 15.05 -2.93 8.47
CA GLN A 172 14.71 -1.51 8.70
C GLN A 172 15.37 -0.54 7.70
N GLU A 173 16.50 -0.92 7.12
CA GLU A 173 17.24 -0.13 6.13
C GLU A 173 16.42 0.14 4.86
N HIS A 174 15.37 -0.64 4.59
CA HIS A 174 14.50 -0.42 3.43
C HIS A 174 13.47 0.71 3.65
N ALA A 175 13.09 1.02 4.89
CA ALA A 175 12.08 2.03 5.17
C ALA A 175 12.44 3.43 4.63
N PRO A 176 13.65 3.99 4.87
CA PRO A 176 14.00 5.30 4.31
C PRO A 176 14.16 5.24 2.79
N GLU A 177 14.66 4.12 2.25
CA GLU A 177 14.88 3.95 0.80
C GLU A 177 13.56 3.93 0.03
N VAL A 178 12.49 3.39 0.62
CA VAL A 178 11.15 3.40 0.03
C VAL A 178 10.55 4.82 0.01
N VAL A 179 10.76 5.60 1.07
CA VAL A 179 10.35 7.01 1.12
C VAL A 179 11.09 7.81 0.05
N SER A 180 12.41 7.65 -0.05
CA SER A 180 13.23 8.29 -1.08
C SER A 180 12.85 7.85 -2.50
N ALA A 181 12.62 6.55 -2.74
CA ALA A 181 12.18 6.05 -4.04
C ALA A 181 10.84 6.65 -4.47
N THR A 182 9.92 6.82 -3.51
CA THR A 182 8.62 7.46 -3.75
C THR A 182 8.82 8.91 -4.19
N LEU A 183 9.57 9.70 -3.42
CA LEU A 183 9.83 11.11 -3.72
C LEU A 183 10.50 11.29 -5.09
N VAL A 184 11.55 10.52 -5.36
CA VAL A 184 12.27 10.57 -6.64
C VAL A 184 11.33 10.20 -7.78
N THR A 185 10.59 9.10 -7.67
CA THR A 185 9.68 8.65 -8.75
C THR A 185 8.59 9.68 -9.05
N LYS A 186 8.03 10.35 -8.03
CA LYS A 186 7.05 11.43 -8.22
C LYS A 186 7.62 12.64 -8.96
N GLN A 187 8.93 12.87 -8.90
CA GLN A 187 9.61 13.98 -9.57
C GLN A 187 10.16 13.64 -10.96
N MET A 188 10.16 12.36 -11.35
CA MET A 188 10.79 11.89 -12.60
C MET A 188 9.96 12.14 -13.86
N MET A 189 8.64 12.27 -13.75
CA MET A 189 7.73 12.37 -14.90
C MET A 189 6.67 13.46 -14.68
N ASP A 190 6.22 14.07 -15.78
CA ASP A 190 5.09 15.01 -15.81
C ASP A 190 4.08 14.57 -16.88
N PRO A 191 2.84 14.16 -16.53
CA PRO A 191 2.33 14.03 -15.16
C PRO A 191 3.04 12.92 -14.34
N PRO A 192 3.15 13.07 -13.01
CA PRO A 192 3.73 12.05 -12.15
C PRO A 192 3.02 10.70 -12.25
N LEU A 193 3.77 9.61 -12.10
CA LEU A 193 3.17 8.28 -11.92
C LEU A 193 2.43 8.20 -10.59
N HIS A 194 1.48 7.26 -10.49
CA HIS A 194 0.87 6.94 -9.22
C HIS A 194 1.79 6.04 -8.40
N MET A 195 1.81 6.24 -7.09
CA MET A 195 2.58 5.43 -6.14
C MET A 195 1.64 4.71 -5.18
N THR A 196 1.95 3.45 -4.86
CA THR A 196 1.23 2.66 -3.86
C THR A 196 2.16 1.84 -2.99
N CYS A 197 1.68 1.31 -1.86
CA CYS A 197 2.37 0.23 -1.15
C CYS A 197 1.43 -0.52 -0.20
N GLY A 198 1.81 -1.73 0.20
CA GLY A 198 1.26 -2.39 1.39
C GLY A 198 1.82 -1.78 2.69
N LEU A 199 1.06 -0.91 3.35
CA LEU A 199 1.50 -0.19 4.55
C LEU A 199 1.82 -1.17 5.69
N SER A 200 0.94 -2.13 5.94
CA SER A 200 1.04 -3.09 7.04
C SER A 200 2.33 -3.92 7.03
N ASN A 201 3.03 -3.99 5.88
CA ASN A 201 4.30 -4.70 5.76
C ASN A 201 5.38 -4.15 6.70
N VAL A 202 5.38 -2.83 6.92
CA VAL A 202 6.39 -2.17 7.77
C VAL A 202 6.42 -2.69 9.20
N SER A 203 5.27 -3.16 9.70
CA SER A 203 5.11 -3.65 11.06
C SER A 203 4.96 -5.18 11.16
N ASN A 204 5.13 -5.92 10.06
CA ASN A 204 5.05 -7.39 10.09
C ASN A 204 6.11 -7.98 11.03
N GLY A 205 5.67 -8.84 11.97
CA GLY A 205 6.56 -9.45 12.97
C GLY A 205 6.92 -8.54 14.15
N ALA A 206 6.43 -7.28 14.18
CA ALA A 206 6.48 -6.45 15.38
C ALA A 206 5.37 -6.85 16.37
N PRO A 207 5.54 -6.60 17.68
CA PRO A 207 4.47 -6.78 18.67
C PRO A 207 3.25 -5.92 18.35
N GLU A 208 2.04 -6.44 18.56
CA GLU A 208 0.77 -5.74 18.32
C GLU A 208 0.71 -4.34 18.97
N ALA A 209 1.30 -4.17 20.16
CA ALA A 209 1.35 -2.88 20.85
C ALA A 209 2.15 -1.79 20.12
N VAL A 210 3.04 -2.16 19.19
CA VAL A 210 3.97 -1.26 18.50
C VAL A 210 3.59 -1.07 17.03
N ARG A 211 2.78 -1.98 16.46
CA ARG A 211 2.36 -1.89 15.06
C ARG A 211 1.62 -0.59 14.71
N PRO A 212 0.67 -0.08 15.53
CA PRO A 212 -0.08 1.13 15.18
C PRO A 212 0.84 2.35 14.97
N VAL A 213 1.77 2.60 15.89
CA VAL A 213 2.68 3.77 15.75
C VAL A 213 3.66 3.62 14.58
N LEU A 214 4.16 2.40 14.32
CA LEU A 214 4.99 2.13 13.13
C LEU A 214 4.23 2.44 11.84
N ASN A 215 3.01 1.93 11.71
CA ASN A 215 2.19 2.14 10.52
C ASN A 215 1.83 3.62 10.34
N LEU A 216 1.44 4.31 11.40
CA LEU A 216 0.98 5.69 11.34
C LEU A 216 2.11 6.68 11.01
N VAL A 217 3.27 6.54 11.65
CA VAL A 217 4.45 7.37 11.34
C VAL A 217 4.93 7.11 9.92
N TYR A 218 4.98 5.84 9.50
CA TYR A 218 5.41 5.50 8.14
C TYR A 218 4.41 5.97 7.08
N LEU A 219 3.10 5.88 7.33
CA LEU A 219 2.07 6.48 6.48
C LEU A 219 2.31 7.98 6.30
N THR A 220 2.61 8.69 7.38
CA THR A 220 2.88 10.14 7.33
C THR A 220 4.09 10.45 6.45
N MET A 221 5.18 9.70 6.62
CA MET A 221 6.40 9.86 5.81
C MET A 221 6.14 9.60 4.32
N LEU A 222 5.41 8.52 4.01
CA LEU A 222 5.12 8.13 2.63
C LEU A 222 4.13 9.09 1.95
N MET A 223 3.08 9.54 2.66
CA MET A 223 2.17 10.57 2.14
C MET A 223 2.93 11.87 1.87
N GLY A 224 3.85 12.27 2.76
CA GLY A 224 4.74 13.41 2.55
C GLY A 224 5.58 13.27 1.29
N ALA A 225 6.18 12.09 1.07
CA ALA A 225 6.95 11.79 -0.14
C ALA A 225 6.11 11.70 -1.43
N GLY A 226 4.77 11.77 -1.33
CA GLY A 226 3.87 11.80 -2.49
C GLY A 226 3.21 10.47 -2.82
N MET A 227 3.08 9.55 -1.85
CA MET A 227 2.30 8.31 -2.00
C MET A 227 0.82 8.61 -2.30
N ASP A 228 0.29 8.08 -3.40
CA ASP A 228 -1.10 8.35 -3.82
C ASP A 228 -2.11 7.38 -3.18
N SER A 229 -1.70 6.14 -2.92
CA SER A 229 -2.54 5.13 -2.27
C SER A 229 -1.76 4.20 -1.34
N MET A 230 -2.43 3.54 -0.40
CA MET A 230 -1.84 2.43 0.35
C MET A 230 -2.85 1.35 0.64
N ILE A 231 -2.40 0.09 0.60
CA ILE A 231 -3.14 -1.06 1.11
C ILE A 231 -2.93 -1.08 2.63
N LEU A 232 -4.02 -0.87 3.38
CA LEU A 232 -3.99 -0.56 4.80
C LEU A 232 -5.19 -1.14 5.56
N ASP A 233 -5.12 -1.10 6.88
CA ASP A 233 -6.22 -1.42 7.78
C ASP A 233 -7.18 -0.22 7.94
N PRO A 234 -8.38 -0.23 7.33
CA PRO A 234 -9.32 0.85 7.51
C PRO A 234 -9.96 0.84 8.92
N PHE A 235 -9.84 -0.26 9.68
CA PHE A 235 -10.39 -0.33 11.05
C PHE A 235 -9.47 0.35 12.08
N ASP A 236 -8.24 0.68 11.71
CA ASP A 236 -7.39 1.53 12.53
C ASP A 236 -7.88 2.98 12.43
N LYS A 237 -8.68 3.37 13.43
CA LYS A 237 -9.26 4.71 13.48
C LYS A 237 -8.21 5.82 13.50
N ASN A 238 -7.10 5.62 14.23
CA ASN A 238 -6.04 6.61 14.31
C ASN A 238 -5.39 6.81 12.93
N LEU A 239 -5.18 5.70 12.21
CA LEU A 239 -4.68 5.74 10.83
C LEU A 239 -5.59 6.57 9.91
N MET A 240 -6.90 6.31 9.93
CA MET A 240 -7.88 6.99 9.08
C MET A 240 -8.06 8.47 9.46
N GLU A 241 -8.02 8.79 10.75
CA GLU A 241 -8.03 10.17 11.24
C GLU A 241 -6.76 10.92 10.85
N THR A 242 -5.58 10.29 10.91
CA THR A 242 -4.32 10.89 10.46
C THR A 242 -4.34 11.19 8.96
N ILE A 243 -4.88 10.31 8.12
CA ILE A 243 -5.04 10.61 6.68
C ILE A 243 -5.86 11.89 6.49
N THR A 244 -7.01 11.99 7.17
CA THR A 244 -7.91 13.16 7.09
C THR A 244 -7.24 14.43 7.60
N LEU A 245 -6.52 14.34 8.72
CA LEU A 245 -5.71 15.42 9.28
C LEU A 245 -4.67 15.92 8.29
N LEU A 246 -3.95 15.00 7.64
CA LEU A 246 -2.89 15.34 6.69
C LEU A 246 -3.46 15.98 5.42
N GLU A 247 -4.54 15.43 4.85
CA GLU A 247 -5.22 15.99 3.67
C GLU A 247 -5.78 17.40 3.94
N ASN A 248 -6.31 17.64 5.15
CA ASN A 248 -6.89 18.93 5.52
C ASN A 248 -5.90 19.91 6.16
N ARG A 249 -4.64 19.51 6.36
CA ARG A 249 -3.62 20.30 7.07
C ARG A 249 -4.09 20.76 8.46
N ASP A 250 -4.72 19.86 9.23
CA ASP A 250 -5.30 20.21 10.53
C ASP A 250 -4.22 20.40 11.62
N GLU A 251 -3.99 21.65 12.03
CA GLU A 251 -3.03 22.04 13.08
C GLU A 251 -3.66 22.23 14.47
N SER A 252 -4.87 21.69 14.71
CA SER A 252 -5.63 21.93 15.94
C SER A 252 -4.98 21.38 17.22
N THR A 253 -4.06 20.42 17.13
CA THR A 253 -3.39 19.81 18.30
C THR A 253 -1.87 19.90 18.17
N ALA A 254 -1.16 19.74 19.29
CA ALA A 254 0.31 19.68 19.26
C ALA A 254 0.81 18.48 18.45
N LEU A 255 0.19 17.31 18.63
CA LEU A 255 0.52 16.10 17.88
C LEU A 255 0.24 16.24 16.38
N SER A 256 -0.85 16.91 15.98
CA SER A 256 -1.15 17.11 14.56
C SER A 256 -0.11 17.98 13.86
N LYS A 257 0.41 19.01 14.54
CA LYS A 257 1.55 19.81 14.05
C LYS A 257 2.81 18.98 13.87
N VAL A 258 3.08 18.02 14.75
CA VAL A 258 4.22 17.09 14.61
C VAL A 258 4.07 16.23 13.35
N TYR A 259 2.88 15.67 13.09
CA TYR A 259 2.64 14.90 11.87
C TYR A 259 2.74 15.75 10.60
N LEU A 260 2.24 16.99 10.62
CA LEU A 260 2.35 17.91 9.49
C LEU A 260 3.80 18.30 9.22
N ALA A 261 4.58 18.60 10.25
CA ALA A 261 6.01 18.87 10.09
C ALA A 261 6.79 17.65 9.56
N LEU A 262 6.44 16.43 9.99
CA LEU A 262 7.02 15.21 9.45
C LEU A 262 6.65 15.01 7.97
N TYR A 263 5.38 15.22 7.63
CA TYR A 263 4.91 15.19 6.24
C TYR A 263 5.69 16.20 5.39
N ASP A 264 5.80 17.45 5.85
CA ASP A 264 6.39 18.55 5.07
C ASP A 264 7.90 18.35 4.88
N ALA A 265 8.60 17.84 5.91
CA ALA A 265 10.00 17.44 5.78
C ALA A 265 10.18 16.35 4.71
N CYS A 266 9.34 15.31 4.71
CA CYS A 266 9.39 14.26 3.68
C CYS A 266 9.04 14.79 2.28
N ALA A 267 8.09 15.72 2.17
CA ALA A 267 7.73 16.36 0.90
C ALA A 267 8.87 17.22 0.33
N ALA A 268 9.64 17.86 1.20
CA ALA A 268 10.82 18.64 0.83
C ALA A 268 12.08 17.78 0.59
N GLY A 269 12.04 16.49 0.94
CA GLY A 269 13.24 15.64 0.96
C GLY A 269 14.25 16.03 2.04
N GLU A 270 13.78 16.67 3.11
CA GLU A 270 14.59 17.20 4.20
C GLU A 270 14.54 16.27 5.44
N GLU A 271 15.50 16.47 6.34
CA GLU A 271 15.48 15.79 7.63
C GLU A 271 14.42 16.41 8.54
N PHE A 272 13.56 15.57 9.12
CA PHE A 272 12.60 15.99 10.13
C PHE A 272 13.30 16.57 11.37
N ASP A 273 12.98 17.80 11.74
CA ASP A 273 13.52 18.47 12.92
C ASP A 273 12.88 17.94 14.21
N PRO A 274 13.60 17.18 15.07
CA PRO A 274 13.04 16.65 16.30
C PRO A 274 12.87 17.72 17.39
N SER A 275 13.38 18.94 17.22
CA SER A 275 13.31 20.00 18.23
C SER A 275 11.89 20.48 18.52
N ILE A 276 10.95 20.23 17.60
CA ILE A 276 9.53 20.59 17.72
C ILE A 276 8.75 19.65 18.64
N ILE A 277 9.33 18.52 19.04
CA ILE A 277 8.66 17.45 19.80
C ILE A 277 8.80 17.71 21.30
N ASP A 278 7.67 17.67 22.02
CA ASP A 278 7.71 17.57 23.49
C ASP A 278 7.98 16.12 23.92
N MET A 279 9.20 15.84 24.36
CA MET A 279 9.58 14.50 24.82
C MET A 279 8.89 14.07 26.13
N ASN A 280 8.18 14.98 26.82
CA ASN A 280 7.37 14.63 27.99
C ASN A 280 5.96 14.17 27.61
N ASP A 281 5.51 14.45 26.39
CA ASP A 281 4.28 13.93 25.81
C ASP A 281 4.55 12.52 25.25
N PRO A 282 3.91 11.45 25.79
CA PRO A 282 4.19 10.09 25.36
C PRO A 282 3.88 9.81 23.88
N GLU A 283 2.88 10.48 23.30
CA GLU A 283 2.48 10.27 21.91
C GLU A 283 3.50 10.94 20.97
N GLN A 284 3.90 12.17 21.27
CA GLN A 284 4.94 12.87 20.49
C GLN A 284 6.31 12.18 20.64
N ALA A 285 6.67 11.74 21.85
CA ALA A 285 7.89 10.99 22.08
C ALA A 285 7.90 9.66 21.30
N ALA A 286 6.76 8.98 21.20
CA ALA A 286 6.63 7.77 20.38
C ALA A 286 6.92 8.08 18.91
N VAL A 287 6.34 9.15 18.34
CA VAL A 287 6.63 9.60 16.96
C VAL A 287 8.12 9.83 16.76
N ALA A 288 8.78 10.59 17.65
CA ALA A 288 10.22 10.87 17.54
C ALA A 288 11.06 9.60 17.48
N LYS A 289 10.80 8.65 18.39
CA LYS A 289 11.52 7.38 18.47
C LYS A 289 11.27 6.54 17.22
N THR A 290 10.02 6.49 16.74
CA THR A 290 9.65 5.74 15.54
C THR A 290 10.27 6.32 14.27
N VAL A 291 10.31 7.64 14.11
CA VAL A 291 10.99 8.31 12.98
C VAL A 291 12.46 7.89 12.93
N ARG A 292 13.16 7.87 14.06
CA ARG A 292 14.58 7.45 14.10
C ARG A 292 14.77 5.98 13.73
N VAL A 293 13.84 5.10 14.09
CA VAL A 293 13.85 3.70 13.65
C VAL A 293 13.62 3.61 12.14
N LEU A 294 12.58 4.26 11.63
CA LEU A 294 12.21 4.24 10.20
C LEU A 294 13.22 4.95 9.30
N GLN A 295 14.02 5.89 9.84
CA GLN A 295 15.15 6.51 9.14
C GLN A 295 16.44 5.69 9.26
N ASN A 296 16.38 4.50 9.85
CA ASN A 296 17.54 3.64 10.10
C ASN A 296 18.66 4.32 10.94
N LYS A 297 18.30 5.30 11.78
CA LYS A 297 19.23 6.01 12.70
C LYS A 297 19.37 5.32 14.06
N VAL A 298 18.39 4.48 14.41
CA VAL A 298 18.37 3.67 15.62
C VAL A 298 17.94 2.26 15.23
N ILE A 299 18.62 1.25 15.77
CA ILE A 299 18.27 -0.16 15.54
C ILE A 299 16.92 -0.47 16.20
N TYR A 300 16.00 -1.05 15.44
CA TYR A 300 14.72 -1.51 15.90
C TYR A 300 14.90 -2.61 16.94
N ALA A 301 14.21 -2.44 18.07
CA ALA A 301 14.01 -3.46 19.08
C ALA A 301 12.53 -3.46 19.47
N HIS A 302 11.98 -4.61 19.87
CA HIS A 302 10.55 -4.73 20.20
C HIS A 302 10.07 -3.76 21.30
N ASN A 303 11.00 -3.26 22.13
CA ASN A 303 10.75 -2.33 23.23
C ASN A 303 11.28 -0.90 22.94
N TYR A 304 11.56 -0.53 21.69
CA TYR A 304 12.22 0.75 21.36
C TYR A 304 11.49 1.99 21.89
N LEU A 305 10.17 1.91 22.09
CA LEU A 305 9.37 2.99 22.68
C LEU A 305 9.75 3.29 24.14
N ASN A 306 10.34 2.33 24.85
CA ASN A 306 10.77 2.45 26.25
C ASN A 306 12.26 2.78 26.40
N LEU A 307 13.00 2.86 25.29
CA LEU A 307 14.43 3.19 25.27
C LEU A 307 14.68 4.70 25.28
#